data_AF-W1YUF7-F1
#
_entry.id   AF-W1YUF7-F1
#
_cell.length_a   1.000
_cell.length_b   1.000
_cell.length_c   1.000
_cell.angle_alpha   90.00
_cell.angle_beta   90.00
_cell.angle_gamma   90.00
#
_symmetry.space_group_name_H-M   'P 1'
#
loop_
_entity.id
_entity.type
_entity.pdbx_description
1 polymer ?
#
loop_
_entity_poly.entity_id
_entity_poly.type
_entity_poly.pdbx_seq_one_letter_code
_entity_poly.pdbx_strand_id
1 'polypeptide(L)'
;RRRDIFKVYSDILGKEDFSIIPFTKDDNGTETSYHLYLYRVKGFNEEKRNKAIQILAEKGIATNVHYKPLPMLTLYKNLGYDIKDYPNAYAMYENEITLPVY
;
A
#
# COMPACT_ATOMS: atom_id res chain seq x y z
N ARG A 1 -17.25 -1.72 12.50
CA ARG A 1 -17.21 -2.40 11.17
C ARG A 1 -15.85 -2.27 10.47
N ARG A 2 -15.44 -1.08 9.99
CA ARG A 2 -14.13 -0.93 9.31
C ARG A 2 -12.95 -1.32 10.21
N ARG A 3 -12.97 -0.90 11.48
CA ARG A 3 -12.02 -1.36 12.51
C ARG A 3 -11.93 -2.88 12.59
N ASP A 4 -13.06 -3.57 12.56
CA ASP A 4 -13.11 -5.04 12.70
C ASP A 4 -12.50 -5.73 11.47
N ILE A 5 -12.78 -5.22 10.26
CA ILE A 5 -12.17 -5.70 9.02
C ILE A 5 -10.65 -5.47 9.05
N PHE A 6 -10.23 -4.28 9.48
CA PHE A 6 -8.82 -3.94 9.65
C PHE A 6 -8.13 -4.92 10.60
N LYS A 7 -8.78 -5.22 11.73
CA LYS A 7 -8.29 -6.18 12.71
C LYS A 7 -8.17 -7.58 12.11
N VAL A 8 -9.16 -8.05 11.36
CA VAL A 8 -9.09 -9.37 10.68
C VAL A 8 -7.88 -9.42 9.74
N TYR A 9 -7.68 -8.39 8.91
CA TYR A 9 -6.50 -8.34 8.04
C TYR A 9 -5.19 -8.33 8.84
N SER A 10 -5.09 -7.50 9.87
CA SER A 10 -3.87 -7.39 10.68
C SER A 10 -3.57 -8.68 11.45
N ASP A 11 -4.59 -9.38 11.97
CA ASP A 11 -4.42 -10.64 12.71
C ASP A 11 -3.98 -11.80 11.80
N ILE A 12 -4.37 -11.79 10.53
CA ILE A 12 -4.01 -12.82 9.54
C ILE A 12 -2.66 -12.47 8.92
N LEU A 13 -2.57 -11.30 8.27
CA LEU A 13 -1.40 -10.89 7.51
C LEU A 13 -0.22 -10.54 8.43
N GLY A 14 -0.47 -10.04 9.64
CA GLY A 14 0.61 -9.68 10.58
C GLY A 14 1.43 -10.88 11.09
N LYS A 15 1.01 -12.11 10.81
CA LYS A 15 1.74 -13.34 11.14
C LYS A 15 2.77 -13.75 10.08
N GLU A 16 2.72 -13.12 8.90
CA GLU A 16 3.56 -13.50 7.77
C GLU A 16 4.85 -12.67 7.73
N ASP A 17 6.01 -13.30 7.58
CA ASP A 17 7.31 -12.61 7.59
C ASP A 17 7.50 -11.63 6.41
N PHE A 18 6.73 -11.81 5.34
CA PHE A 18 6.75 -10.94 4.17
C PHE A 18 5.79 -9.74 4.29
N SER A 19 5.00 -9.67 5.35
CA SER A 19 3.92 -8.71 5.50
C SER A 19 4.38 -7.43 6.18
N ILE A 20 3.96 -6.30 5.61
CA ILE A 20 4.11 -4.97 6.22
C ILE A 20 2.70 -4.40 6.32
N ILE A 21 2.16 -4.36 7.55
CA ILE A 21 0.80 -3.91 7.82
C ILE A 21 0.76 -2.41 8.19
N PRO A 22 -0.33 -1.69 7.85
CA PRO A 22 -0.52 -0.31 8.26
C PRO A 22 -0.71 -0.19 9.78
N PHE A 23 -0.27 0.93 10.35
CA PHE A 23 -0.53 1.25 11.75
C PHE A 23 -2.00 1.64 11.98
N THR A 24 -2.48 1.46 13.21
CA THR A 24 -3.85 1.85 13.61
C THR A 24 -3.87 3.06 14.53
N LYS A 25 -2.80 3.27 15.30
CA LYS A 25 -2.64 4.36 16.25
C LYS A 25 -1.19 4.85 16.21
N ASP A 26 -1.00 6.17 16.26
CA ASP A 26 0.34 6.76 16.33
C ASP A 26 0.83 6.88 17.79
N ASP A 27 2.09 7.31 17.96
CA ASP A 27 2.72 7.45 19.27
C ASP A 27 2.07 8.54 20.16
N ASN A 28 1.34 9.48 19.56
CA ASN A 28 0.59 10.54 20.26
C ASN A 28 -0.82 10.10 20.65
N GLY A 29 -1.22 8.90 20.24
CA GLY A 29 -2.51 8.31 20.52
C GLY A 29 -3.63 8.68 19.54
N THR A 30 -3.31 9.29 18.41
CA THR A 30 -4.24 9.53 17.30
C THR A 30 -4.57 8.21 16.62
N GLU A 31 -5.86 7.92 16.44
CA GLU A 31 -6.35 6.69 15.82
C GLU A 31 -6.86 6.94 14.40
N THR A 32 -6.59 6.01 13.49
CA THR A 32 -7.08 6.07 12.11
C THR A 32 -8.61 5.93 12.02
N SER A 33 -9.20 6.51 10.98
CA SER A 33 -10.60 6.24 10.60
C SER A 33 -10.79 4.91 9.85
N TYR A 34 -9.70 4.18 9.60
CA TYR A 34 -9.68 2.91 8.86
C TYR A 34 -10.19 3.04 7.42
N HIS A 35 -9.89 4.17 6.77
CA HIS A 35 -10.37 4.42 5.40
C HIS A 35 -9.75 3.47 4.36
N LEU A 36 -8.45 3.22 4.43
CA LEU A 36 -7.69 2.39 3.48
C LEU A 36 -6.76 1.44 4.25
N TYR A 37 -6.70 0.19 3.82
CA TYR A 37 -5.72 -0.78 4.32
C TYR A 37 -4.52 -0.81 3.36
N LEU A 38 -3.53 0.05 3.62
CA LEU A 38 -2.30 0.20 2.81
C LEU A 38 -1.33 -0.94 3.13
N TYR A 39 -1.54 -2.09 2.50
CA TYR A 39 -0.74 -3.29 2.71
C TYR A 39 0.52 -3.27 1.86
N ARG A 40 1.66 -3.71 2.40
CA ARG A 40 2.91 -3.81 1.65
C ARG A 40 3.51 -5.20 1.78
N VAL A 41 4.17 -5.66 0.72
CA VAL A 41 4.81 -6.99 0.67
C VAL A 41 6.33 -6.86 0.54
N LYS A 42 7.05 -7.33 1.55
CA LYS A 42 8.52 -7.34 1.57
C LYS A 42 9.05 -8.18 0.40
N GLY A 43 10.05 -7.65 -0.31
CA GLY A 43 10.67 -8.32 -1.45
C GLY A 43 9.88 -8.24 -2.75
N PHE A 44 8.73 -7.56 -2.76
CA PHE A 44 8.07 -7.16 -4.00
C PHE A 44 8.75 -5.91 -4.56
N ASN A 45 8.81 -5.89 -5.89
CA ASN A 45 9.01 -4.71 -6.72
C ASN A 45 7.70 -4.41 -7.46
N GLU A 46 7.69 -3.35 -8.27
CA GLU A 46 6.49 -2.90 -9.00
C GLU A 46 5.90 -4.01 -9.88
N GLU A 47 6.72 -4.80 -10.57
CA GLU A 47 6.27 -5.89 -11.45
C GLU A 47 5.56 -7.01 -10.67
N LYS A 48 6.17 -7.49 -9.57
CA LYS A 48 5.56 -8.51 -8.72
C LYS A 48 4.27 -8.01 -8.07
N ARG A 49 4.26 -6.75 -7.63
CA ARG A 49 3.06 -6.09 -7.09
C ARG A 49 1.94 -6.05 -8.14
N ASN A 50 2.25 -5.61 -9.36
CA ASN A 50 1.27 -5.54 -10.44
C ASN A 50 0.71 -6.92 -10.80
N LYS A 51 1.56 -7.96 -10.83
CA LYS A 51 1.12 -9.35 -11.04
C LYS A 51 0.19 -9.85 -9.92
N ALA A 52 0.50 -9.52 -8.66
CA ALA A 52 -0.37 -9.87 -7.55
C ALA A 52 -1.74 -9.20 -7.64
N ILE A 53 -1.80 -7.91 -8.02
CA ILE A 53 -3.06 -7.19 -8.27
C ILE A 53 -3.89 -7.89 -9.36
N GLN A 54 -3.25 -8.30 -10.46
CA GLN A 54 -3.93 -9.04 -11.54
C GLN A 54 -4.53 -10.37 -11.05
N ILE A 55 -3.75 -11.17 -10.30
CA ILE A 55 -4.23 -12.44 -9.74
C ILE A 55 -5.40 -12.22 -8.77
N LEU A 56 -5.36 -11.16 -7.97
CA LEU A 56 -6.47 -10.80 -7.07
C LEU A 56 -7.72 -10.40 -7.88
N ALA A 57 -7.55 -9.63 -8.95
CA ALA A 57 -8.66 -9.24 -9.83
C ALA A 57 -9.31 -10.45 -10.51
N GLU A 58 -8.53 -11.42 -10.99
CA GLU A 58 -9.03 -12.70 -11.55
C GLU A 58 -9.85 -13.50 -10.54
N LYS A 59 -9.56 -13.34 -9.24
CA LYS A 59 -10.31 -13.95 -8.13
C LYS A 59 -11.51 -13.10 -7.67
N GLY A 60 -11.83 -12.02 -8.36
CA GLY A 60 -12.92 -11.11 -8.01
C GLY A 60 -12.60 -10.18 -6.84
N ILE A 61 -11.33 -10.01 -6.47
CA ILE A 61 -10.87 -9.13 -5.39
C ILE A 61 -10.29 -7.86 -6.02
N ALA A 62 -11.10 -6.80 -6.06
CA ALA A 62 -10.64 -5.50 -6.52
C ALA A 62 -9.61 -4.91 -5.53
N THR A 63 -8.47 -4.45 -6.02
CA THR A 63 -7.44 -3.78 -5.22
C THR A 63 -7.00 -2.50 -5.92
N ASN A 64 -6.26 -1.65 -5.22
CA ASN A 64 -5.74 -0.41 -5.79
C ASN A 64 -4.28 -0.17 -5.34
N VAL A 65 -3.70 0.94 -5.81
CA VAL A 65 -2.39 1.43 -5.36
C VAL A 65 -2.53 2.88 -4.92
N HIS A 66 -2.09 3.18 -3.71
CA HIS A 66 -2.15 4.50 -3.10
C HIS A 66 -0.76 4.89 -2.55
N TYR A 67 0.04 5.65 -3.30
CA TYR A 67 -0.20 6.20 -4.64
C TYR A 67 1.08 6.16 -5.47
N LYS A 68 0.95 6.33 -6.79
CA LYS A 68 2.09 6.65 -7.63
C LYS A 68 2.71 7.98 -7.17
N PRO A 69 4.02 8.01 -6.83
CA PRO A 69 4.69 9.23 -6.37
C PRO A 69 4.55 10.35 -7.40
N LEU A 70 4.34 11.58 -6.93
CA LEU A 70 4.20 12.75 -7.81
C LEU A 70 5.37 12.89 -8.81
N PRO A 71 6.66 12.73 -8.41
CA PRO A 71 7.79 12.78 -9.34
C PRO A 71 7.74 11.72 -10.46
N MET A 72 6.90 10.70 -10.35
CA MET A 72 6.70 9.70 -11.41
C MET A 72 5.60 10.09 -12.41
N LEU A 73 4.81 11.13 -12.14
CA LEU A 73 3.77 11.64 -13.02
C LEU A 73 4.37 12.62 -14.04
N THR A 74 3.87 12.59 -15.28
CA THR A 74 4.45 13.30 -16.42
C THR A 74 4.62 14.81 -16.17
N LEU A 75 3.64 15.47 -15.57
CA LEU A 75 3.72 16.90 -15.26
C LEU A 75 4.92 17.23 -14.35
N TYR A 76 5.10 16.48 -13.26
CA TYR A 76 6.17 16.75 -12.30
C TYR A 76 7.54 16.35 -12.86
N LYS A 77 7.63 15.27 -13.65
CA LYS A 77 8.87 14.98 -14.40
C LYS A 77 9.27 16.16 -15.29
N ASN A 78 8.30 16.74 -16.00
CA ASN A 78 8.56 17.89 -16.88
C ASN A 78 8.91 19.18 -16.12
N LEU A 79 8.51 19.29 -14.85
CA LEU A 79 8.93 20.38 -13.96
C LEU A 79 10.33 20.15 -13.36
N GLY A 80 10.99 19.03 -13.68
CA GLY A 80 12.36 18.73 -13.26
C GLY A 80 12.48 17.85 -12.00
N TYR A 81 11.37 17.31 -11.49
CA TYR A 81 11.42 16.37 -10.36
C TYR A 81 11.94 15.00 -10.81
N ASP A 82 12.95 14.45 -10.12
CA ASP A 82 13.41 13.07 -10.31
C ASP A 82 12.94 12.21 -9.12
N ILE A 83 12.40 11.03 -9.41
CA ILE A 83 12.00 10.06 -8.37
C ILE A 83 13.19 9.58 -7.52
N LYS A 84 14.41 9.65 -8.06
CA LYS A 84 15.64 9.30 -7.32
C LYS A 84 15.86 10.17 -6.08
N ASP A 85 15.33 11.40 -6.07
CA ASP A 85 15.42 12.31 -4.92
C ASP A 85 14.43 11.95 -3.81
N TYR A 86 13.49 11.04 -4.08
CA TYR A 86 12.42 10.63 -3.16
C TYR A 86 12.39 9.10 -2.95
N PRO A 87 13.50 8.49 -2.46
CA PRO A 87 13.64 7.04 -2.37
C PRO A 87 12.58 6.39 -1.47
N ASN A 88 12.18 7.07 -0.38
CA ASN A 88 11.15 6.57 0.54
C ASN A 88 9.77 6.52 -0.12
N ALA A 89 9.45 7.50 -0.97
CA ALA A 89 8.18 7.52 -1.70
C ALA A 89 8.12 6.38 -2.72
N TYR A 90 9.22 6.14 -3.44
CA TYR A 90 9.32 5.00 -4.36
C TYR A 90 9.24 3.66 -3.63
N ALA A 91 10.00 3.49 -2.55
CA ALA A 91 10.01 2.26 -1.76
C ALA A 91 8.64 1.94 -1.14
N MET A 92 7.86 2.97 -0.78
CA MET A 92 6.47 2.79 -0.36
C MET A 92 5.60 2.33 -1.53
N TYR A 93 5.72 2.98 -2.68
CA TYR A 93 4.90 2.71 -3.87
C TYR A 93 5.13 1.34 -4.51
N GLU A 94 6.39 0.89 -4.63
CA GLU A 94 6.74 -0.27 -5.46
C GLU A 94 6.11 -1.59 -5.00
N ASN A 95 5.74 -1.69 -3.72
CA ASN A 95 5.24 -2.91 -3.09
C ASN A 95 3.92 -2.74 -2.34
N GLU A 96 3.24 -1.60 -2.50
CA GLU A 96 1.95 -1.32 -1.85
C GLU A 96 0.78 -1.88 -2.65
N ILE A 97 -0.20 -2.45 -1.95
CA ILE A 97 -1.47 -2.92 -2.48
C ILE A 97 -2.54 -2.49 -1.48
N THR A 98 -3.49 -1.68 -1.92
CA THR A 98 -4.61 -1.31 -1.07
C THR A 98 -5.66 -2.40 -1.10
N LEU A 99 -5.93 -2.98 0.07
CA LEU A 99 -6.96 -4.01 0.24
C LEU A 99 -8.35 -3.39 0.50
N PRO A 100 -9.43 -4.07 0.09
CA PRO A 100 -10.79 -3.59 0.30
C PRO A 100 -11.13 -3.40 1.77
N VAL A 101 -11.67 -2.23 2.11
CA VAL A 101 -12.28 -1.96 3.41
C VAL A 101 -13.60 -1.24 3.17
N TYR A 102 -14.71 -1.89 3.52
CA TYR A 102 -16.06 -1.34 3.42
C TYR A 102 -16.92 -1.70 4.63
#